data_AF-A0A3M2B7I3-F1
#
_entry.id   AF-A0A3M2B7I3-F1
#
_cell.length_a   1.000
_cell.length_b   1.000
_cell.length_c   1.000
_cell.angle_alpha   90.00
_cell.angle_beta   90.00
_cell.angle_gamma   90.00
#
_symmetry.space_group_name_H-M   'P 1'
#
loop_
_entity.id
_entity.type
_entity.pdbx_description
1 polymer ?
#
loop_
_entity_poly.entity_id
_entity_poly.type
_entity_poly.pdbx_seq_one_letter_code
_entity_poly.pdbx_strand_id
1 'polypeptide(L)'
;MRIDYEGLSEAPLREAARIVFGRNEVPFFDFEHAHLVVSFGADFLESWLSPVEHARGFARMHGVDDEGHKGRFVYVGPRLSLTGQNADEWFPAAPGTEAMVALAIANVISGGGRDAGPYANVVSAYSPQSVAQATGLDAEAIETLAARFVEEGPSLALGPGLGGQHRNATAANVAVMILNAVAGNVGRTVHFQRTDLAAPTTRFADLQAALPRMAGATVLVHGCNPAFTLPPAAGFAEAFQSAGFRVSFASAPDETTAMADLILPDRHFLEAWGDSNPRPGVYALQQPAMRAVPLFDSKQAGDVLLSVAEKAGRSLGAPSFYEFLRTRWQSVHAMDDSGRDFETFWRDALKTGVVEVGAGVPEAGPLRTPDSALVFDAPTFDGDADGLVLMVYPSSRFGDGALNGNRPWLHELPDPLSKITWHSWVEVHPRTAERLGLEE
;
A
#
# COMPACT_ATOMS: atom_id res chain seq x y z
N MET A 1 20.27 -6.22 13.01
CA MET A 1 19.58 -5.24 12.15
C MET A 1 18.24 -5.83 11.78
N ARG A 2 17.15 -5.08 11.89
CA ARG A 2 15.81 -5.49 11.41
C ARG A 2 15.52 -4.70 10.14
N ILE A 3 14.98 -5.38 9.13
CA ILE A 3 14.47 -4.78 7.90
C ILE A 3 13.08 -5.36 7.72
N ASP A 4 12.08 -4.48 7.55
CA ASP A 4 10.74 -4.92 7.19
C ASP A 4 10.68 -5.05 5.66
N TYR A 5 10.20 -6.18 5.17
CA TYR A 5 10.10 -6.44 3.74
C TYR A 5 8.67 -6.82 3.40
N GLU A 6 8.12 -6.16 2.38
CA GLU A 6 6.82 -6.46 1.80
C GLU A 6 7.00 -6.50 0.28
N GLY A 7 6.46 -7.52 -0.38
CA GLY A 7 6.55 -7.65 -1.84
C GLY A 7 5.78 -6.56 -2.56
N LEU A 8 4.69 -6.10 -1.94
CA LEU A 8 3.76 -5.09 -2.43
C LEU A 8 3.83 -3.83 -1.56
N SER A 9 4.80 -2.97 -1.81
CA SER A 9 5.16 -1.85 -0.93
C SER A 9 4.62 -0.50 -1.41
N GLU A 10 4.03 0.27 -0.49
CA GLU A 10 3.57 1.66 -0.72
C GLU A 10 4.63 2.72 -0.32
N ALA A 11 5.91 2.31 -0.29
CA ALA A 11 7.03 3.21 0.00
C ALA A 11 7.04 4.49 -0.87
N PRO A 12 6.69 4.47 -2.18
CA PRO A 12 6.61 5.69 -2.98
C PRO A 12 5.58 6.70 -2.49
N LEU A 13 4.40 6.25 -2.05
CA LEU A 13 3.33 7.11 -1.51
C LEU A 13 3.75 7.73 -0.17
N ARG A 14 4.36 6.93 0.71
CA ARG A 14 4.90 7.41 2.00
C ARG A 14 6.01 8.45 1.81
N GLU A 15 6.91 8.22 0.86
CA GLU A 15 7.97 9.16 0.52
C GLU A 15 7.42 10.46 -0.08
N ALA A 16 6.37 10.39 -0.90
CA ALA A 16 5.70 11.57 -1.42
C ALA A 16 5.11 12.45 -0.30
N ALA A 17 4.48 11.85 0.72
CA ALA A 17 4.00 12.59 1.90
C ALA A 17 5.16 13.23 2.69
N ARG A 18 6.33 12.59 2.76
CA ARG A 18 7.54 13.15 3.37
C ARG A 18 8.04 14.37 2.59
N ILE A 19 8.10 14.30 1.26
CA ILE A 19 8.55 15.41 0.41
C ILE A 19 7.58 16.59 0.51
N VAL A 20 6.28 16.34 0.38
CA VAL A 20 5.26 17.40 0.27
C VAL A 20 4.92 18.02 1.63
N PHE A 21 4.79 17.21 2.68
CA PHE A 21 4.31 17.67 4.00
C PHE A 21 5.32 17.45 5.14
N GLY A 22 6.42 16.74 4.88
CA GLY A 22 7.36 16.34 5.94
C GLY A 22 6.84 15.22 6.85
N ARG A 23 5.81 14.50 6.42
CA ARG A 23 5.17 13.40 7.17
C ARG A 23 5.53 12.09 6.48
N ASN A 24 6.42 11.29 7.06
CA ASN A 24 6.83 9.98 6.52
C ASN A 24 5.79 8.88 6.82
N GLU A 25 4.53 9.14 6.49
CA GLU A 25 3.35 8.35 6.83
C GLU A 25 2.40 8.30 5.62
N VAL A 26 1.62 7.22 5.49
CA VAL A 26 0.56 7.16 4.49
C VAL A 26 -0.70 7.81 5.06
N PRO A 27 -1.25 8.88 4.45
CA PRO A 27 -2.44 9.54 4.97
C PRO A 27 -3.68 8.66 4.79
N PHE A 28 -4.71 8.97 5.58
CA PHE A 28 -6.04 8.42 5.38
C PHE A 28 -6.77 9.19 4.28
N PHE A 29 -7.38 8.45 3.36
CA PHE A 29 -8.20 8.98 2.28
C PHE A 29 -9.68 8.76 2.61
N ASP A 30 -10.42 9.85 2.80
CA ASP A 30 -11.83 9.82 3.17
C ASP A 30 -12.73 9.76 1.93
N PHE A 31 -12.96 8.55 1.45
CA PHE A 31 -13.87 8.29 0.34
C PHE A 31 -15.31 8.67 0.68
N GLU A 32 -15.76 8.37 1.91
CA GLU A 32 -17.15 8.46 2.33
C GLU A 32 -17.69 9.90 2.24
N HIS A 33 -16.83 10.90 2.52
CA HIS A 33 -17.21 12.32 2.50
C HIS A 33 -16.74 13.07 1.24
N ALA A 34 -16.25 12.37 0.22
CA ALA A 34 -15.94 12.97 -1.08
C ALA A 34 -17.18 12.96 -1.98
N HIS A 35 -17.34 13.97 -2.84
CA HIS A 35 -18.35 14.04 -3.89
C HIS A 35 -17.76 13.74 -5.27
N LEU A 36 -16.45 13.92 -5.44
CA LEU A 36 -15.71 13.54 -6.64
C LEU A 36 -14.38 12.90 -6.26
N VAL A 37 -14.20 11.63 -6.62
CA VAL A 37 -12.93 10.91 -6.51
C VAL A 37 -12.28 10.82 -7.88
N VAL A 38 -11.01 11.21 -7.98
CA VAL A 38 -10.16 11.03 -9.16
C VAL A 38 -9.01 10.09 -8.80
N SER A 39 -9.01 8.88 -9.35
CA SER A 39 -7.94 7.92 -9.14
C SER A 39 -6.93 7.96 -10.28
N PHE A 40 -5.65 8.17 -9.96
CA PHE A 40 -4.54 8.15 -10.92
C PHE A 40 -3.85 6.78 -10.90
N GLY A 41 -4.60 5.73 -11.22
CA GLY A 41 -4.10 4.35 -11.21
C GLY A 41 -4.13 3.66 -9.83
N ALA A 42 -4.82 4.23 -8.84
CA ALA A 42 -5.09 3.56 -7.56
C ALA A 42 -6.16 2.47 -7.73
N ASP A 43 -5.86 1.25 -7.32
CA ASP A 43 -6.74 0.07 -7.38
C ASP A 43 -7.38 -0.22 -6.00
N PHE A 44 -8.07 0.77 -5.46
CA PHE A 44 -8.63 0.77 -4.08
C PHE A 44 -9.77 -0.24 -3.84
N LEU A 45 -10.35 -0.83 -4.88
CA LEU A 45 -11.29 -1.96 -4.74
C LEU A 45 -10.59 -3.33 -4.85
N GLU A 46 -9.28 -3.34 -5.09
CA GLU A 46 -8.48 -4.53 -5.32
C GLU A 46 -7.41 -4.66 -4.23
N SER A 47 -6.24 -4.06 -4.41
CA SER A 47 -5.06 -4.31 -3.56
C SER A 47 -4.52 -3.08 -2.83
N TRP A 48 -5.02 -1.88 -3.15
CA TRP A 48 -4.45 -0.64 -2.64
C TRP A 48 -4.86 -0.36 -1.19
N LEU A 49 -3.84 -0.24 -0.31
CA LEU A 49 -3.96 0.10 1.11
C LEU A 49 -4.95 -0.78 1.89
N SER A 50 -6.16 -0.27 2.14
CA SER A 50 -7.22 -0.95 2.90
C SER A 50 -8.46 -1.17 2.01
N PRO A 51 -8.46 -2.18 1.11
CA PRO A 51 -9.52 -2.35 0.13
C PRO A 51 -10.91 -2.51 0.75
N VAL A 52 -11.02 -3.15 1.92
CA VAL A 52 -12.29 -3.34 2.62
C VAL A 52 -12.87 -2.00 3.07
N GLU A 53 -12.04 -1.13 3.63
CA GLU A 53 -12.49 0.17 4.11
C GLU A 53 -12.78 1.11 2.94
N HIS A 54 -11.89 1.13 1.94
CA HIS A 54 -12.08 1.97 0.75
C HIS A 54 -13.30 1.53 -0.04
N ALA A 55 -13.57 0.23 -0.19
CA ALA A 55 -14.80 -0.26 -0.79
C ALA A 55 -16.06 0.18 -0.01
N ARG A 56 -16.01 0.17 1.34
CA ARG A 56 -17.13 0.67 2.16
C ARG A 56 -17.36 2.17 1.98
N GLY A 57 -16.29 2.95 2.03
CA GLY A 57 -16.36 4.40 1.85
C GLY A 57 -16.83 4.77 0.44
N PHE A 58 -16.28 4.10 -0.58
CA PHE A 58 -16.70 4.22 -1.97
C PHE A 58 -18.17 3.86 -2.15
N ALA A 59 -18.64 2.74 -1.59
CA ALA A 59 -20.04 2.35 -1.71
C ALA A 59 -21.01 3.37 -1.08
N ARG A 60 -20.60 4.07 -0.02
CA ARG A 60 -21.39 5.14 0.60
C ARG A 60 -21.39 6.41 -0.22
N MET A 61 -20.23 6.80 -0.73
CA MET A 61 -20.09 7.97 -1.61
C MET A 61 -20.84 7.78 -2.94
N HIS A 62 -20.71 6.60 -3.53
CA HIS A 62 -21.20 6.31 -4.87
C HIS A 62 -22.59 5.67 -4.89
N GLY A 63 -23.17 5.44 -3.71
CA GLY A 63 -24.58 5.11 -3.54
C GLY A 63 -25.44 6.36 -3.73
N VAL A 64 -26.69 6.17 -4.14
CA VAL A 64 -27.67 7.26 -4.13
C VAL A 64 -28.13 7.43 -2.68
N ASP A 65 -27.91 8.61 -2.12
CA ASP A 65 -28.35 8.95 -0.76
C ASP A 65 -29.84 9.29 -0.70
N ASP A 66 -30.34 9.56 0.51
CA ASP A 66 -31.75 9.90 0.74
C ASP A 66 -32.19 11.21 0.05
N GLU A 67 -31.23 12.07 -0.33
CA GLU A 67 -31.45 13.33 -1.05
C GLU A 67 -31.35 13.15 -2.58
N GLY A 68 -31.01 11.95 -3.05
CA GLY A 68 -30.84 11.64 -4.47
C GLY A 68 -29.47 12.03 -5.02
N HIS A 69 -28.52 12.42 -4.18
CA HIS A 69 -27.15 12.70 -4.58
C HIS A 69 -26.34 11.41 -4.72
N LYS A 70 -25.39 11.42 -5.63
CA LYS A 70 -24.44 10.34 -5.88
C LYS A 70 -23.08 10.96 -6.16
N GLY A 71 -22.07 10.60 -5.40
CA GLY A 71 -20.70 11.01 -5.68
C GLY A 71 -20.17 10.37 -6.97
N ARG A 72 -19.32 11.10 -7.67
CA ARG A 72 -18.73 10.69 -8.95
C ARG A 72 -17.35 10.07 -8.74
N PHE A 73 -17.03 9.08 -9.56
CA PHE A 73 -15.71 8.48 -9.62
C PHE A 73 -15.15 8.52 -11.05
N VAL A 74 -13.99 9.14 -11.18
CA VAL A 74 -13.21 9.23 -12.41
C VAL A 74 -11.93 8.42 -12.24
N TYR A 75 -11.66 7.54 -13.20
CA TYR A 75 -10.42 6.77 -13.25
C TYR A 75 -9.51 7.28 -14.38
N VAL A 76 -8.28 7.62 -14.04
CA VAL A 76 -7.21 8.03 -14.96
C VAL A 76 -6.12 6.98 -14.92
N GLY A 77 -5.92 6.27 -16.02
CA GLY A 77 -4.87 5.25 -16.11
C GLY A 77 -4.99 4.35 -17.33
N PRO A 78 -3.91 3.65 -17.69
CA PRO A 78 -3.82 2.87 -18.92
C PRO A 78 -4.62 1.56 -18.91
N ARG A 79 -4.76 0.92 -17.74
CA ARG A 79 -5.43 -0.39 -17.59
C ARG A 79 -6.80 -0.22 -16.96
N LEU A 80 -7.83 -0.73 -17.61
CA LEU A 80 -9.19 -0.76 -17.06
C LEU A 80 -9.37 -1.93 -16.07
N SER A 81 -8.84 -1.77 -14.84
CA SER A 81 -8.94 -2.75 -13.75
C SER A 81 -10.36 -2.89 -13.19
N LEU A 82 -10.59 -3.73 -12.17
CA LEU A 82 -11.91 -3.84 -11.52
C LEU A 82 -12.31 -2.49 -10.92
N THR A 83 -11.35 -1.80 -10.30
CA THR A 83 -11.52 -0.43 -9.82
C THR A 83 -11.92 0.48 -10.98
N GLY A 84 -11.16 0.48 -12.08
CA GLY A 84 -11.49 1.31 -13.26
C GLY A 84 -12.87 1.03 -13.87
N GLN A 85 -13.33 -0.23 -13.89
CA GLN A 85 -14.65 -0.60 -14.40
C GLN A 85 -15.82 -0.11 -13.54
N ASN A 86 -15.56 0.25 -12.27
CA ASN A 86 -16.56 0.86 -11.40
C ASN A 86 -16.55 2.40 -11.49
N ALA A 87 -15.75 3.01 -12.36
CA ALA A 87 -15.75 4.45 -12.59
C ALA A 87 -16.92 4.90 -13.46
N ASP A 88 -17.44 6.11 -13.21
CA ASP A 88 -18.41 6.74 -14.12
C ASP A 88 -17.72 7.18 -15.43
N GLU A 89 -16.43 7.57 -15.34
CA GLU A 89 -15.63 8.02 -16.48
C GLU A 89 -14.21 7.43 -16.41
N TRP A 90 -13.73 6.97 -17.57
CA TRP A 90 -12.37 6.47 -17.73
C TRP A 90 -11.58 7.32 -18.72
N PHE A 91 -10.42 7.80 -18.28
CA PHE A 91 -9.42 8.52 -19.07
C PHE A 91 -8.22 7.58 -19.30
N PRO A 92 -8.07 6.99 -20.50
CA PRO A 92 -7.02 6.02 -20.81
C PRO A 92 -5.67 6.71 -21.03
N ALA A 93 -5.09 7.27 -19.97
CA ALA A 93 -3.79 7.93 -20.02
C ALA A 93 -2.68 6.94 -20.42
N ALA A 94 -1.70 7.41 -21.18
CA ALA A 94 -0.51 6.64 -21.51
C ALA A 94 0.24 6.20 -20.22
N PRO A 95 0.76 4.95 -20.14
CA PRO A 95 1.41 4.45 -18.94
C PRO A 95 2.53 5.37 -18.43
N GLY A 96 2.49 5.73 -17.15
CA GLY A 96 3.51 6.55 -16.49
C GLY A 96 3.34 8.06 -16.67
N THR A 97 2.27 8.51 -17.33
CA THR A 97 1.98 9.94 -17.57
C THR A 97 0.95 10.52 -16.59
N GLU A 98 0.47 9.74 -15.63
CA GLU A 98 -0.55 10.12 -14.65
C GLU A 98 -0.13 11.34 -13.82
N ALA A 99 1.17 11.47 -13.52
CA ALA A 99 1.75 12.63 -12.84
C ALA A 99 1.50 13.94 -13.60
N MET A 100 1.67 13.90 -14.93
CA MET A 100 1.45 15.05 -15.81
C MET A 100 -0.02 15.48 -15.80
N VAL A 101 -0.94 14.51 -15.81
CA VAL A 101 -2.39 14.80 -15.75
C VAL A 101 -2.74 15.44 -14.41
N ALA A 102 -2.24 14.91 -13.29
CA ALA A 102 -2.49 15.48 -11.97
C ALA A 102 -1.94 16.91 -11.84
N LEU A 103 -0.73 17.17 -12.36
CA LEU A 103 -0.15 18.53 -12.38
C LEU A 103 -0.90 19.47 -13.33
N ALA A 104 -1.39 18.98 -14.47
CA ALA A 104 -2.20 19.78 -15.39
C ALA A 104 -3.55 20.18 -14.79
N ILE A 105 -4.17 19.30 -14.00
CA ILE A 105 -5.35 19.65 -13.21
C ILE A 105 -4.98 20.70 -12.15
N ALA A 106 -3.88 20.50 -11.42
CA ALA A 106 -3.42 21.48 -10.43
C ALA A 106 -3.09 22.84 -11.07
N ASN A 107 -2.57 22.86 -12.31
CA ASN A 107 -2.26 24.05 -13.09
C ASN A 107 -3.52 24.89 -13.35
N VAL A 108 -4.58 24.26 -13.85
CA VAL A 108 -5.86 24.91 -14.10
C VAL A 108 -6.44 25.49 -12.80
N ILE A 109 -6.43 24.70 -11.73
CA ILE A 109 -6.95 25.12 -10.42
C ILE A 109 -6.13 26.30 -9.86
N SER A 110 -4.80 26.27 -10.00
CA SER A 110 -3.92 27.34 -9.54
C SER A 110 -4.08 28.62 -10.36
N GLY A 111 -4.29 28.50 -11.68
CA GLY A 111 -4.65 29.62 -12.57
C GLY A 111 -5.97 30.31 -12.17
N GLY A 112 -6.88 29.59 -11.52
CA GLY A 112 -8.10 30.12 -10.90
C GLY A 112 -7.89 30.85 -9.57
N GLY A 113 -6.65 31.03 -9.11
CA GLY A 113 -6.30 31.81 -7.91
C GLY A 113 -5.96 30.98 -6.67
N ARG A 114 -5.87 29.65 -6.78
CA ARG A 114 -5.42 28.80 -5.67
C ARG A 114 -3.89 28.72 -5.60
N ASP A 115 -3.34 28.88 -4.41
CA ASP A 115 -1.89 28.89 -4.22
C ASP A 115 -1.31 27.47 -4.25
N ALA A 116 -0.27 27.27 -5.06
CA ALA A 116 0.54 26.05 -5.13
C ALA A 116 1.80 26.12 -4.25
N GLY A 117 2.01 27.24 -3.56
CA GLY A 117 3.10 27.48 -2.63
C GLY A 117 4.47 27.18 -3.26
N PRO A 118 5.32 26.34 -2.62
CA PRO A 118 6.66 26.04 -3.13
C PRO A 118 6.65 25.28 -4.47
N TYR A 119 5.50 24.76 -4.91
CA TYR A 119 5.34 24.00 -6.15
C TYR A 119 4.81 24.85 -7.31
N ALA A 120 4.62 26.17 -7.15
CA ALA A 120 4.05 27.03 -8.19
C ALA A 120 4.78 26.94 -9.56
N ASN A 121 6.12 26.87 -9.55
CA ASN A 121 6.91 26.71 -10.77
C ASN A 121 6.77 25.33 -11.41
N VAL A 122 6.59 24.29 -10.58
CA VAL A 122 6.35 22.93 -11.08
C VAL A 122 4.97 22.89 -11.71
N VAL A 123 3.95 23.33 -10.98
CA VAL A 123 2.55 23.33 -11.45
C VAL A 123 2.40 24.15 -12.73
N SER A 124 3.03 25.34 -12.82
CA SER A 124 2.93 26.20 -14.01
C SER A 124 3.56 25.59 -15.28
N ALA A 125 4.49 24.66 -15.15
CA ALA A 125 5.17 24.03 -16.28
C ALA A 125 4.33 22.97 -17.01
N TYR A 126 3.28 22.44 -16.38
CA TYR A 126 2.43 21.38 -16.94
C TYR A 126 1.03 21.94 -17.20
N SER A 127 0.82 22.60 -18.33
CA SER A 127 -0.53 23.00 -18.76
C SER A 127 -1.24 21.83 -19.46
N PRO A 128 -2.60 21.82 -19.51
CA PRO A 128 -3.35 20.83 -20.29
C PRO A 128 -2.85 20.67 -21.73
N GLN A 129 -2.50 21.77 -22.39
CA GLN A 129 -1.98 21.76 -23.77
C GLN A 129 -0.59 21.13 -23.87
N SER A 130 0.28 21.36 -22.89
CA SER A 130 1.64 20.83 -22.91
C SER A 130 1.70 19.31 -22.71
N VAL A 131 0.73 18.75 -21.97
CA VAL A 131 0.73 17.33 -21.60
C VAL A 131 -0.10 16.46 -22.54
N ALA A 132 -1.06 17.04 -23.29
CA ALA A 132 -2.05 16.31 -24.09
C ALA A 132 -1.43 15.26 -25.03
N GLN A 133 -0.34 15.61 -25.73
CA GLN A 133 0.32 14.68 -26.64
C GLN A 133 0.96 13.50 -25.89
N ALA A 134 1.63 13.77 -24.77
CA ALA A 134 2.34 12.74 -24.01
C ALA A 134 1.37 11.81 -23.28
N THR A 135 0.28 12.35 -22.72
CA THR A 135 -0.73 11.59 -21.99
C THR A 135 -1.72 10.87 -22.91
N GLY A 136 -1.87 11.35 -24.14
CA GLY A 136 -2.91 10.88 -25.06
C GLY A 136 -4.32 11.37 -24.69
N LEU A 137 -4.44 12.34 -23.79
CA LEU A 137 -5.71 12.92 -23.36
C LEU A 137 -5.92 14.31 -23.96
N ASP A 138 -7.16 14.61 -24.37
CA ASP A 138 -7.50 15.94 -24.89
C ASP A 138 -7.39 17.02 -23.80
N ALA A 139 -6.77 18.15 -24.14
CA ALA A 139 -6.57 19.26 -23.20
C ALA A 139 -7.90 19.79 -22.62
N GLU A 140 -8.95 19.88 -23.44
CA GLU A 140 -10.30 20.30 -23.02
C GLU A 140 -10.90 19.34 -21.99
N ALA A 141 -10.63 18.04 -22.13
CA ALA A 141 -11.11 17.03 -21.20
C ALA A 141 -10.41 17.16 -19.83
N ILE A 142 -9.10 17.48 -19.82
CA ILE A 142 -8.34 17.78 -18.60
C ILE A 142 -8.86 19.06 -17.94
N GLU A 143 -9.13 20.13 -18.70
CA GLU A 143 -9.68 21.39 -18.20
C GLU A 143 -11.07 21.19 -17.57
N THR A 144 -11.92 20.42 -18.24
CA THR A 144 -13.26 20.08 -17.75
C THR A 144 -13.20 19.27 -16.46
N LEU A 145 -12.31 18.27 -16.38
CA LEU A 145 -12.09 17.50 -15.16
C LEU A 145 -11.56 18.39 -14.01
N ALA A 146 -10.68 19.35 -14.32
CA ALA A 146 -10.15 20.27 -13.32
C ALA A 146 -11.20 21.23 -12.75
N ALA A 147 -12.08 21.77 -13.59
CA ALA A 147 -13.21 22.58 -13.15
C ALA A 147 -14.12 21.77 -12.20
N ARG A 148 -14.52 20.56 -12.60
CA ARG A 148 -15.33 19.66 -11.77
C ARG A 148 -14.64 19.30 -10.46
N PHE A 149 -13.33 19.09 -10.46
CA PHE A 149 -12.58 18.76 -9.24
C PHE A 149 -12.67 19.84 -8.14
N VAL A 150 -12.97 21.08 -8.52
CA VAL A 150 -13.21 22.19 -7.58
C VAL A 150 -14.69 22.41 -7.31
N GLU A 151 -15.53 22.33 -8.35
CA GLU A 151 -16.97 22.60 -8.28
C GLU A 151 -17.74 21.49 -7.56
N GLU A 152 -17.41 20.22 -7.83
CA GLU A 152 -17.99 19.02 -7.21
C GLU A 152 -17.27 18.66 -5.90
N GLY A 153 -16.97 19.66 -5.07
CA GLY A 153 -16.30 19.47 -3.79
C GLY A 153 -17.23 18.97 -2.66
N PRO A 154 -16.71 18.28 -1.62
CA PRO A 154 -15.30 17.96 -1.39
C PRO A 154 -14.77 16.92 -2.39
N SER A 155 -13.58 17.14 -2.95
CA SER A 155 -12.97 16.20 -3.89
C SER A 155 -11.85 15.41 -3.24
N LEU A 156 -11.38 14.36 -3.92
CA LEU A 156 -10.31 13.49 -3.46
C LEU A 156 -9.52 12.96 -4.64
N ALA A 157 -8.20 13.17 -4.64
CA ALA A 157 -7.31 12.56 -5.62
C ALA A 157 -6.50 11.42 -4.99
N LEU A 158 -6.36 10.30 -5.70
CA LEU A 158 -5.64 9.12 -5.24
C LEU A 158 -4.43 8.86 -6.14
N GLY A 159 -3.26 8.63 -5.52
CA GLY A 159 -2.02 8.35 -6.24
C GLY A 159 -2.00 6.94 -6.84
N PRO A 160 -1.04 6.64 -7.73
CA PRO A 160 -0.97 5.31 -8.34
C PRO A 160 -0.80 4.23 -7.29
N GLY A 161 -1.56 3.15 -7.44
CA GLY A 161 -1.37 1.91 -6.69
C GLY A 161 -0.24 1.07 -7.29
N LEU A 162 -0.15 -0.19 -6.86
CA LEU A 162 0.97 -1.08 -7.20
C LEU A 162 1.12 -1.29 -8.72
N GLY A 163 0.01 -1.38 -9.46
CA GLY A 163 0.03 -1.51 -10.92
C GLY A 163 0.51 -0.27 -11.67
N GLY A 164 0.53 0.89 -11.00
CA GLY A 164 1.08 2.15 -11.51
C GLY A 164 2.47 2.46 -10.97
N GLN A 165 3.14 1.53 -10.27
CA GLN A 165 4.49 1.75 -9.80
C GLN A 165 5.53 1.53 -10.92
N HIS A 166 6.31 2.56 -11.19
CA HIS A 166 7.44 2.59 -12.12
C HIS A 166 8.57 3.44 -11.52
N ARG A 167 9.63 3.72 -12.30
CA ARG A 167 10.79 4.53 -11.85
C ARG A 167 10.43 5.90 -11.26
N ASN A 168 9.30 6.47 -11.67
CA ASN A 168 8.81 7.78 -11.23
C ASN A 168 7.59 7.68 -10.29
N ALA A 169 7.33 6.51 -9.67
CA ALA A 169 6.16 6.31 -8.80
C ALA A 169 6.07 7.32 -7.63
N THR A 170 7.20 7.69 -7.03
CA THR A 170 7.25 8.73 -6.00
C THR A 170 6.85 10.09 -6.57
N ALA A 171 7.34 10.45 -7.75
CA ALA A 171 6.99 11.71 -8.41
C ALA A 171 5.49 11.76 -8.77
N ALA A 172 4.91 10.65 -9.24
CA ALA A 172 3.48 10.56 -9.49
C ALA A 172 2.64 10.77 -8.22
N ASN A 173 3.02 10.14 -7.11
CA ASN A 173 2.37 10.37 -5.82
C ASN A 173 2.58 11.80 -5.30
N VAL A 174 3.74 12.42 -5.54
CA VAL A 174 3.99 13.84 -5.22
C VAL A 174 3.05 14.76 -6.02
N ALA A 175 2.90 14.53 -7.33
CA ALA A 175 1.98 15.29 -8.18
C ALA A 175 0.54 15.25 -7.66
N VAL A 176 0.06 14.06 -7.26
CA VAL A 176 -1.28 13.89 -6.70
C VAL A 176 -1.43 14.55 -5.32
N MET A 177 -0.40 14.48 -4.48
CA MET A 177 -0.40 15.19 -3.18
C MET A 177 -0.43 16.71 -3.36
N ILE A 178 0.29 17.25 -4.36
CA ILE A 178 0.24 18.66 -4.74
C ILE A 178 -1.18 19.02 -5.20
N LEU A 179 -1.80 18.21 -6.06
CA LEU A 179 -3.18 18.42 -6.50
C LEU A 179 -4.16 18.49 -5.33
N ASN A 180 -4.10 17.52 -4.40
CA ASN A 180 -4.94 17.55 -3.19
C ASN A 180 -4.69 18.80 -2.35
N ALA A 181 -3.45 19.25 -2.20
CA ALA A 181 -3.13 20.46 -1.46
C ALA A 181 -3.67 21.73 -2.15
N VAL A 182 -3.45 21.87 -3.46
CA VAL A 182 -3.94 23.01 -4.27
C VAL A 182 -5.47 23.07 -4.27
N ALA A 183 -6.14 21.93 -4.35
CA ALA A 183 -7.61 21.85 -4.26
C ALA A 183 -8.15 22.09 -2.83
N GLY A 184 -7.28 22.13 -1.81
CA GLY A 184 -7.66 22.33 -0.41
C GLY A 184 -8.28 21.09 0.25
N ASN A 185 -7.86 19.90 -0.17
CA ASN A 185 -8.38 18.61 0.30
C ASN A 185 -7.66 18.10 1.57
N VAL A 186 -6.46 18.63 1.87
CA VAL A 186 -5.71 18.30 3.09
C VAL A 186 -6.47 18.79 4.32
N GLY A 187 -6.74 17.88 5.26
CA GLY A 187 -7.59 18.11 6.43
C GLY A 187 -9.09 17.94 6.18
N ARG A 188 -9.53 17.77 4.91
CA ARG A 188 -10.94 17.58 4.54
C ARG A 188 -11.25 16.17 4.04
N THR A 189 -10.47 15.68 3.09
CA THR A 189 -10.59 14.32 2.53
C THR A 189 -9.25 13.57 2.53
N VAL A 190 -8.14 14.26 2.85
CA VAL A 190 -6.81 13.66 3.11
C VAL A 190 -6.39 14.00 4.54
N HIS A 191 -6.28 12.99 5.40
CA HIS A 191 -6.07 13.17 6.84
C HIS A 191 -4.75 12.54 7.31
N PHE A 192 -3.95 13.34 8.01
CA PHE A 192 -2.69 12.88 8.59
C PHE A 192 -2.81 12.46 10.07
N GLN A 193 -3.98 12.63 10.68
CA GLN A 193 -4.27 12.20 12.05
C GLN A 193 -4.71 10.73 12.13
N ARG A 194 -5.15 10.16 11.00
CA ARG A 194 -5.67 8.78 10.89
C ARG A 194 -4.77 7.89 10.02
N THR A 195 -3.47 8.17 10.01
CA THR A 195 -2.50 7.56 9.09
C THR A 195 -2.50 6.04 9.17
N ASP A 196 -2.19 5.42 8.05
CA ASP A 196 -2.04 3.98 7.96
C ASP A 196 -0.66 3.57 8.50
N LEU A 197 -0.67 2.90 9.65
CA LEU A 197 0.51 2.38 10.31
C LEU A 197 0.85 0.95 9.85
N ALA A 198 -0.09 0.26 9.20
CA ALA A 198 0.12 -1.06 8.63
C ALA A 198 0.83 -0.99 7.26
N ALA A 199 0.72 0.14 6.55
CA ALA A 199 1.40 0.35 5.28
C ALA A 199 2.94 0.18 5.40
N PRO A 200 3.58 -0.64 4.56
CA PRO A 200 5.03 -0.89 4.61
C PRO A 200 5.86 0.39 4.56
N THR A 201 7.02 0.37 5.22
CA THR A 201 7.83 1.60 5.43
C THR A 201 9.19 1.57 4.74
N THR A 202 9.70 0.39 4.42
CA THR A 202 11.07 0.21 3.91
C THR A 202 11.15 0.57 2.43
N ARG A 203 12.09 1.44 2.07
CA ARG A 203 12.39 1.74 0.66
C ARG A 203 13.19 0.59 0.05
N PHE A 204 13.03 0.37 -1.25
CA PHE A 204 13.81 -0.65 -1.97
C PHE A 204 15.33 -0.43 -1.82
N ALA A 205 15.80 0.82 -1.80
CA ALA A 205 17.20 1.15 -1.57
C ALA A 205 17.72 0.70 -0.19
N ASP A 206 16.89 0.78 0.85
CA ASP A 206 17.26 0.34 2.21
C ASP A 206 17.38 -1.19 2.26
N LEU A 207 16.50 -1.90 1.55
CA LEU A 207 16.61 -3.35 1.36
C LEU A 207 17.89 -3.71 0.60
N GLN A 208 18.19 -3.06 -0.52
CA GLN A 208 19.41 -3.29 -1.28
C GLN A 208 20.67 -3.05 -0.44
N ALA A 209 20.68 -2.01 0.39
CA ALA A 209 21.78 -1.72 1.30
C ALA A 209 21.93 -2.76 2.43
N ALA A 210 20.88 -3.52 2.73
CA ALA A 210 20.90 -4.59 3.72
C ALA A 210 21.46 -5.90 3.18
N LEU A 211 21.33 -6.18 1.88
CA LEU A 211 21.75 -7.45 1.27
C LEU A 211 23.24 -7.79 1.52
N PRO A 212 24.21 -6.87 1.29
CA PRO A 212 25.62 -7.19 1.52
C PRO A 212 25.95 -7.49 2.98
N ARG A 213 25.12 -7.03 3.94
CA ARG A 213 25.30 -7.27 5.38
C ARG A 213 24.89 -8.67 5.81
N MET A 214 24.26 -9.44 4.93
CA MET A 214 23.93 -10.84 5.18
C MET A 214 25.18 -11.72 5.25
N ALA A 215 26.25 -11.34 4.54
CA ALA A 215 27.49 -12.11 4.46
C ALA A 215 28.06 -12.47 5.85
N GLY A 216 28.14 -13.76 6.15
CA GLY A 216 28.60 -14.30 7.44
C GLY A 216 27.68 -14.06 8.64
N ALA A 217 26.55 -13.36 8.46
CA ALA A 217 25.59 -13.08 9.54
C ALA A 217 24.61 -14.25 9.74
N THR A 218 23.94 -14.25 10.90
CA THR A 218 22.72 -15.04 11.10
C THR A 218 21.54 -14.25 10.58
N VAL A 219 20.84 -14.78 9.57
CA VAL A 219 19.69 -14.14 8.93
C VAL A 219 18.43 -14.92 9.29
N LEU A 220 17.44 -14.22 9.85
CA LEU A 220 16.14 -14.76 10.21
C LEU A 220 15.11 -14.14 9.29
N VAL A 221 14.40 -14.95 8.51
CA VAL A 221 13.28 -14.53 7.66
C VAL A 221 11.98 -14.96 8.31
N HIS A 222 11.02 -14.04 8.44
CA HIS A 222 9.75 -14.32 9.10
C HIS A 222 8.59 -13.81 8.25
N GLY A 223 7.67 -14.72 7.92
CA GLY A 223 6.39 -14.37 7.30
C GLY A 223 6.46 -13.79 5.89
N CYS A 224 7.59 -13.94 5.18
CA CYS A 224 7.76 -13.45 3.81
C CYS A 224 8.61 -14.42 2.97
N ASN A 225 8.49 -14.31 1.64
CA ASN A 225 9.19 -15.17 0.68
C ASN A 225 10.04 -14.35 -0.32
N PRO A 226 11.08 -13.62 0.15
CA PRO A 226 11.91 -12.75 -0.68
C PRO A 226 12.64 -13.47 -1.82
N ALA A 227 12.89 -14.78 -1.73
CA ALA A 227 13.47 -15.55 -2.84
C ALA A 227 12.52 -15.65 -4.05
N PHE A 228 11.21 -15.58 -3.82
CA PHE A 228 10.18 -15.57 -4.87
C PHE A 228 9.81 -14.15 -5.30
N THR A 229 9.57 -13.26 -4.32
CA THR A 229 8.96 -11.94 -4.57
C THR A 229 9.96 -10.87 -5.02
N LEU A 230 11.26 -11.02 -4.73
CA LEU A 230 12.27 -10.10 -5.25
C LEU A 230 12.72 -10.51 -6.64
N PRO A 231 12.89 -9.55 -7.58
CA PRO A 231 13.45 -9.87 -8.88
C PRO A 231 14.87 -10.42 -8.71
N PRO A 232 15.30 -11.41 -9.52
CA PRO A 232 16.66 -11.96 -9.41
C PRO A 232 17.76 -10.90 -9.45
N ALA A 233 17.56 -9.83 -10.22
CA ALA A 233 18.47 -8.69 -10.30
C ALA A 233 18.69 -7.95 -8.97
N ALA A 234 17.80 -8.12 -7.98
CA ALA A 234 18.00 -7.59 -6.64
C ALA A 234 19.13 -8.30 -5.88
N GLY A 235 19.47 -9.54 -6.24
CA GLY A 235 20.59 -10.28 -5.64
C GLY A 235 20.30 -10.88 -4.26
N PHE A 236 19.02 -11.07 -3.90
CA PHE A 236 18.65 -11.64 -2.61
C PHE A 236 19.15 -13.07 -2.43
N ALA A 237 19.00 -13.91 -3.46
CA ALA A 237 19.38 -15.32 -3.39
C ALA A 237 20.87 -15.51 -3.06
N GLU A 238 21.73 -14.78 -3.75
CA GLU A 238 23.18 -14.78 -3.54
C GLU A 238 23.54 -14.21 -2.16
N ALA A 239 22.93 -13.10 -1.77
CA ALA A 239 23.14 -12.49 -0.47
C ALA A 239 22.74 -13.43 0.68
N PHE A 240 21.58 -14.08 0.56
CA PHE A 240 21.10 -15.02 1.56
C PHE A 240 21.99 -16.27 1.64
N GLN A 241 22.48 -16.80 0.52
CA GLN A 241 23.45 -17.92 0.50
C GLN A 241 24.80 -17.56 1.13
N SER A 242 25.19 -16.28 1.12
CA SER A 242 26.42 -15.82 1.77
C SER A 242 26.31 -15.71 3.30
N ALA A 243 25.10 -15.85 3.86
CA ALA A 243 24.88 -15.81 5.30
C ALA A 243 25.55 -16.98 6.02
N GLY A 244 26.04 -16.72 7.23
CA GLY A 244 26.67 -17.74 8.07
C GLY A 244 25.66 -18.73 8.66
N PHE A 245 24.40 -18.31 8.83
CA PHE A 245 23.31 -19.19 9.24
C PHE A 245 21.95 -18.63 8.80
N ARG A 246 21.17 -19.43 8.09
CA ARG A 246 19.91 -19.03 7.46
C ARG A 246 18.74 -19.70 8.16
N VAL A 247 17.86 -18.91 8.76
CA VAL A 247 16.67 -19.39 9.47
C VAL A 247 15.42 -18.85 8.78
N SER A 248 14.47 -19.72 8.48
CA SER A 248 13.15 -19.31 7.97
C SER A 248 12.05 -19.72 8.95
N PHE A 249 11.19 -18.76 9.30
CA PHE A 249 9.94 -18.96 10.02
C PHE A 249 8.81 -18.93 9.00
N ALA A 250 8.33 -20.11 8.62
CA ALA A 250 7.32 -20.29 7.59
C ALA A 250 6.30 -21.34 8.02
N SER A 251 5.06 -21.20 7.56
CA SER A 251 3.98 -22.18 7.82
C SER A 251 3.91 -23.29 6.76
N ALA A 252 4.60 -23.12 5.64
CA ALA A 252 4.72 -24.10 4.56
C ALA A 252 6.10 -23.98 3.88
N PRO A 253 6.60 -25.03 3.20
CA PRO A 253 7.77 -24.92 2.34
C PRO A 253 7.55 -23.96 1.17
N ASP A 254 8.51 -23.08 0.95
CA ASP A 254 8.60 -22.09 -0.12
C ASP A 254 10.05 -21.93 -0.65
N GLU A 255 10.26 -21.07 -1.64
CA GLU A 255 11.55 -20.79 -2.27
C GLU A 255 12.61 -20.31 -1.26
N THR A 256 12.21 -19.52 -0.25
CA THR A 256 13.14 -19.02 0.76
C THR A 256 13.52 -20.12 1.77
N THR A 257 12.56 -20.96 2.18
CA THR A 257 12.83 -22.12 3.04
C THR A 257 13.73 -23.15 2.37
N ALA A 258 13.64 -23.32 1.05
CA ALA A 258 14.51 -24.21 0.28
C ALA A 258 15.98 -23.79 0.33
N MET A 259 16.24 -22.52 0.64
CA MET A 259 17.58 -21.96 0.81
C MET A 259 18.04 -21.90 2.27
N ALA A 260 17.18 -22.21 3.24
CA ALA A 260 17.47 -22.08 4.67
C ALA A 260 18.23 -23.28 5.24
N ASP A 261 19.07 -23.04 6.26
CA ASP A 261 19.74 -24.09 7.03
C ASP A 261 18.81 -24.68 8.09
N LEU A 262 17.90 -23.85 8.61
CA LEU A 262 16.92 -24.22 9.61
C LEU A 262 15.55 -23.66 9.22
N ILE A 263 14.58 -24.56 9.11
CA ILE A 263 13.17 -24.21 8.93
C ILE A 263 12.47 -24.40 10.26
N LEU A 264 11.87 -23.32 10.77
CA LEU A 264 11.08 -23.32 11.98
C LEU A 264 9.60 -23.16 11.61
N PRO A 265 8.78 -24.22 11.73
CA PRO A 265 7.35 -24.13 11.46
C PRO A 265 6.68 -23.09 12.37
N ASP A 266 6.30 -21.95 11.80
CA ASP A 266 5.57 -20.92 12.52
C ASP A 266 4.09 -21.29 12.62
N ARG A 267 3.42 -20.80 13.66
CA ARG A 267 2.01 -21.09 13.89
C ARG A 267 1.13 -20.26 12.96
N HIS A 268 0.01 -20.84 12.55
CA HIS A 268 -1.02 -20.06 11.88
C HIS A 268 -1.57 -18.99 12.84
N PHE A 269 -2.01 -17.83 12.34
CA PHE A 269 -2.52 -16.75 13.19
C PHE A 269 -3.71 -17.20 14.08
N LEU A 270 -4.46 -18.21 13.64
CA LEU A 270 -5.55 -18.84 14.41
C LEU A 270 -5.09 -19.70 15.61
N GLU A 271 -3.79 -19.98 15.72
CA GLU A 271 -3.16 -20.78 16.77
C GLU A 271 -2.18 -19.96 17.62
N ALA A 272 -2.07 -18.65 17.34
CA ALA A 272 -1.06 -17.77 17.86
C ALA A 272 -1.66 -16.51 18.47
N TRP A 273 -1.01 -16.02 19.53
CA TRP A 273 -1.33 -14.72 20.11
C TRP A 273 -0.66 -13.60 19.30
N GLY A 274 -1.29 -12.45 19.19
CA GLY A 274 -0.70 -11.31 18.49
C GLY A 274 -1.43 -10.02 18.78
N ASP A 275 -0.92 -8.94 18.24
CA ASP A 275 -1.60 -7.66 18.21
C ASP A 275 -1.23 -6.88 16.94
N SER A 276 -2.01 -5.86 16.64
CA SER A 276 -1.72 -4.90 15.59
C SER A 276 -2.18 -3.51 15.99
N ASN A 277 -1.57 -2.49 15.40
CA ASN A 277 -1.95 -1.10 15.58
C ASN A 277 -2.08 -0.46 14.19
N PRO A 278 -3.21 -0.70 13.48
CA PRO A 278 -3.36 -0.25 12.09
C PRO A 278 -3.43 1.27 11.96
N ARG A 279 -3.82 1.98 13.04
CA ARG A 279 -3.96 3.43 13.09
C ARG A 279 -3.53 4.00 14.43
N PRO A 280 -3.13 5.28 14.48
CA PRO A 280 -2.93 5.96 15.76
C PRO A 280 -4.18 5.82 16.64
N GLY A 281 -3.99 5.33 17.87
CA GLY A 281 -5.06 5.17 18.85
C GLY A 281 -5.94 3.91 18.69
N VAL A 282 -5.80 3.13 17.61
CA VAL A 282 -6.60 1.91 17.39
C VAL A 282 -5.71 0.68 17.55
N TYR A 283 -5.91 -0.08 18.62
CA TYR A 283 -5.13 -1.29 18.94
C TYR A 283 -6.03 -2.53 18.82
N ALA A 284 -5.58 -3.55 18.09
CA ALA A 284 -6.33 -4.79 17.92
C ALA A 284 -5.56 -5.99 18.51
N LEU A 285 -6.27 -6.91 19.16
CA LEU A 285 -5.73 -8.15 19.70
C LEU A 285 -6.08 -9.34 18.81
N GLN A 286 -5.07 -10.15 18.50
CA GLN A 286 -5.23 -11.46 17.88
C GLN A 286 -5.25 -12.55 18.96
N GLN A 287 -6.30 -13.35 18.93
CA GLN A 287 -6.51 -14.49 19.82
C GLN A 287 -6.40 -15.82 19.06
N PRO A 288 -5.76 -16.85 19.64
CA PRO A 288 -5.85 -18.19 19.10
C PRO A 288 -7.29 -18.69 19.19
N ALA A 289 -7.90 -18.96 18.03
CA ALA A 289 -9.23 -19.57 17.92
C ALA A 289 -9.20 -21.09 18.20
N MET A 290 -8.02 -21.69 18.11
CA MET A 290 -7.81 -23.11 18.37
C MET A 290 -6.47 -23.35 19.07
N ARG A 291 -6.36 -24.52 19.70
CA ARG A 291 -5.08 -25.00 20.24
C ARG A 291 -4.17 -25.34 19.06
N ALA A 292 -2.86 -25.16 19.24
CA ALA A 292 -1.88 -25.60 18.25
C ALA A 292 -2.11 -27.08 17.88
N VAL A 293 -2.16 -27.36 16.58
CA VAL A 293 -2.41 -28.71 16.07
C VAL A 293 -1.30 -29.66 16.54
N PRO A 294 -1.61 -30.72 17.32
CA PRO A 294 -0.58 -31.58 17.92
C PRO A 294 0.26 -32.38 16.93
N LEU A 295 -0.17 -32.47 15.67
CA LEU A 295 0.55 -33.16 14.60
C LEU A 295 1.83 -32.42 14.19
N PHE A 296 1.87 -31.09 14.37
CA PHE A 296 2.99 -30.26 13.95
C PHE A 296 3.79 -29.82 15.18
N ASP A 297 5.09 -30.05 15.16
CA ASP A 297 6.03 -29.48 16.14
C ASP A 297 6.29 -28.01 15.79
N SER A 298 5.26 -27.19 15.96
CA SER A 298 5.26 -25.77 15.62
C SER A 298 5.34 -24.88 16.87
N LYS A 299 6.08 -23.79 16.74
CA LYS A 299 6.23 -22.80 17.80
C LYS A 299 6.16 -21.40 17.20
N GLN A 300 5.32 -20.57 17.80
CA GLN A 300 5.17 -19.19 17.38
C GLN A 300 6.52 -18.47 17.41
N ALA A 301 6.84 -17.70 16.37
CA ALA A 301 8.11 -16.98 16.24
C ALA A 301 8.46 -16.16 17.50
N GLY A 302 7.49 -15.47 18.10
CA GLY A 302 7.67 -14.72 19.35
C GLY A 302 8.18 -15.59 20.51
N ASP A 303 7.60 -16.78 20.73
CA ASP A 303 8.04 -17.72 21.77
C ASP A 303 9.44 -18.30 21.46
N VAL A 304 9.77 -18.49 20.18
CA VAL A 304 11.11 -18.93 19.76
C VAL A 304 12.12 -17.84 20.12
N LEU A 305 11.87 -16.59 19.75
CA LEU A 305 12.78 -15.47 20.00
C LEU A 305 13.01 -15.25 21.50
N LEU A 306 11.94 -15.29 22.31
CA LEU A 306 12.05 -15.24 23.78
C LEU A 306 12.92 -16.39 24.33
N SER A 307 12.69 -17.62 23.85
CA SER A 307 13.44 -18.79 24.30
C SER A 307 14.92 -18.75 23.88
N VAL A 308 15.22 -18.26 22.68
CA VAL A 308 16.61 -18.10 22.20
C VAL A 308 17.31 -17.01 22.99
N ALA A 309 16.65 -15.88 23.24
CA ALA A 309 17.21 -14.79 24.04
C ALA A 309 17.56 -15.28 25.47
N GLU A 310 16.64 -15.98 26.13
CA GLU A 310 16.85 -16.53 27.47
C GLU A 310 18.04 -17.51 27.49
N LYS A 311 18.12 -18.43 26.52
CA LYS A 311 19.26 -19.36 26.37
C LYS A 311 20.58 -18.65 26.07
N ALA A 312 20.53 -17.48 25.43
CA ALA A 312 21.69 -16.63 25.20
C ALA A 312 22.04 -15.73 26.42
N GLY A 313 21.40 -15.94 27.58
CA GLY A 313 21.64 -15.16 28.79
C GLY A 313 21.01 -13.76 28.76
N ARG A 314 20.02 -13.53 27.89
CA ARG A 314 19.31 -12.26 27.76
C ARG A 314 17.83 -12.47 28.05
N SER A 315 17.39 -12.12 29.26
CA SER A 315 15.97 -12.17 29.59
C SER A 315 15.24 -10.99 28.97
N LEU A 316 14.15 -11.27 28.25
CA LEU A 316 13.24 -10.28 27.69
C LEU A 316 12.01 -10.03 28.58
N GLY A 317 12.03 -10.53 29.82
CA GLY A 317 11.04 -10.24 30.84
C GLY A 317 9.71 -10.99 30.72
N ALA A 318 9.62 -12.00 29.83
CA ALA A 318 8.41 -12.79 29.66
C ALA A 318 8.72 -14.27 29.34
N PRO A 319 8.03 -15.23 29.98
CA PRO A 319 8.22 -16.66 29.73
C PRO A 319 7.55 -17.15 28.43
N SER A 320 6.62 -16.37 27.88
CA SER A 320 5.89 -16.66 26.64
C SER A 320 5.50 -15.36 25.95
N PHE A 321 5.16 -15.45 24.66
CA PHE A 321 4.72 -14.31 23.88
C PHE A 321 3.37 -13.76 24.38
N TYR A 322 2.50 -14.62 24.92
CA TYR A 322 1.28 -14.18 25.59
C TYR A 322 1.56 -13.25 26.78
N GLU A 323 2.48 -13.63 27.66
CA GLU A 323 2.86 -12.79 28.81
C GLU A 323 3.60 -11.52 28.37
N PHE A 324 4.38 -11.61 27.29
CA PHE A 324 5.01 -10.45 26.66
C PHE A 324 3.95 -9.45 26.15
N LEU A 325 2.92 -9.94 25.46
CA LEU A 325 1.81 -9.12 24.98
C LEU A 325 1.05 -8.48 26.13
N ARG A 326 0.69 -9.24 27.18
CA ARG A 326 0.04 -8.67 28.38
C ARG A 326 0.86 -7.54 28.99
N THR A 327 2.17 -7.72 29.10
CA THR A 327 3.07 -6.69 29.62
C THR A 327 3.08 -5.46 28.72
N ARG A 328 3.15 -5.62 27.39
CA ARG A 328 3.10 -4.50 26.43
C ARG A 328 1.76 -3.76 26.50
N TRP A 329 0.66 -4.50 26.65
CA TRP A 329 -0.70 -3.97 26.72
C TRP A 329 -0.99 -3.18 28.00
N GLN A 330 -0.16 -3.27 29.04
CA GLN A 330 -0.22 -2.32 30.16
C GLN A 330 0.03 -0.86 29.71
N SER A 331 0.83 -0.66 28.65
CA SER A 331 1.07 0.68 28.10
C SER A 331 -0.16 1.24 27.37
N VAL A 332 -0.93 0.36 26.72
CA VAL A 332 -2.21 0.73 26.08
C VAL A 332 -3.26 1.01 27.15
N HIS A 333 -3.32 0.18 28.20
CA HIS A 333 -4.18 0.41 29.36
C HIS A 333 -3.88 1.74 30.07
N ALA A 334 -2.62 2.15 30.15
CA ALA A 334 -2.25 3.45 30.72
C ALA A 334 -2.79 4.65 29.91
N MET A 335 -3.20 4.44 28.66
CA MET A 335 -3.85 5.44 27.80
C MET A 335 -5.39 5.39 27.88
N ASP A 336 -5.95 4.34 28.49
CA ASP A 336 -7.39 4.18 28.71
C ASP A 336 -7.84 5.05 29.89
N ASP A 337 -8.81 5.93 29.66
CA ASP A 337 -9.31 6.89 30.66
C ASP A 337 -10.51 6.35 31.45
N SER A 338 -10.94 5.12 31.18
CA SER A 338 -12.14 4.54 31.77
C SER A 338 -12.03 4.21 33.26
N GLY A 339 -10.83 4.27 33.85
CA GLY A 339 -10.56 3.92 35.25
C GLY A 339 -10.70 2.44 35.61
N ARG A 340 -10.80 1.53 34.64
CA ARG A 340 -10.86 0.08 34.87
C ARG A 340 -9.48 -0.46 35.29
N ASP A 341 -9.46 -1.53 36.08
CA ASP A 341 -8.23 -2.29 36.33
C ASP A 341 -7.78 -3.06 35.07
N PHE A 342 -6.50 -3.46 35.03
CA PHE A 342 -5.91 -4.11 33.86
C PHE A 342 -6.60 -5.43 33.48
N GLU A 343 -7.05 -6.25 34.43
CA GLU A 343 -7.68 -7.54 34.09
C GLU A 343 -9.06 -7.35 33.49
N THR A 344 -9.81 -6.37 33.98
CA THR A 344 -11.09 -5.98 33.36
C THR A 344 -10.86 -5.41 31.96
N PHE A 345 -9.92 -4.47 31.81
CA PHE A 345 -9.53 -3.92 30.50
C PHE A 345 -9.09 -5.00 29.51
N TRP A 346 -8.20 -5.91 29.92
CA TRP A 346 -7.68 -7.00 29.09
C TRP A 346 -8.79 -7.93 28.62
N ARG A 347 -9.70 -8.34 29.52
CA ARG A 347 -10.85 -9.19 29.17
C ARG A 347 -11.79 -8.50 28.18
N ASP A 348 -12.04 -7.21 28.35
CA ASP A 348 -12.90 -6.44 27.46
C ASP A 348 -12.24 -6.23 26.08
N ALA A 349 -10.92 -5.98 26.05
CA ALA A 349 -10.12 -5.91 24.83
C ALA A 349 -10.16 -7.23 24.05
N LEU A 350 -10.02 -8.37 24.74
CA LEU A 350 -10.17 -9.69 24.12
C LEU A 350 -11.60 -9.92 23.60
N LYS A 351 -12.62 -9.50 24.34
CA LYS A 351 -14.02 -9.68 23.91
C LYS A 351 -14.35 -8.86 22.67
N THR A 352 -13.90 -7.62 22.62
CA THR A 352 -14.22 -6.67 21.53
C THR A 352 -13.26 -6.83 20.35
N GLY A 353 -12.03 -7.30 20.60
CA GLY A 353 -10.97 -7.46 19.60
C GLY A 353 -10.22 -6.17 19.28
N VAL A 354 -10.79 -5.00 19.62
CA VAL A 354 -10.20 -3.68 19.37
C VAL A 354 -10.39 -2.77 20.59
N VAL A 355 -9.40 -1.91 20.83
CA VAL A 355 -9.41 -0.84 21.82
C VAL A 355 -9.07 0.47 21.11
N GLU A 356 -9.88 1.49 21.34
CA GLU A 356 -9.64 2.85 20.88
C GLU A 356 -9.25 3.74 22.06
N VAL A 357 -8.11 4.41 21.95
CA VAL A 357 -7.60 5.39 22.91
C VAL A 357 -7.29 6.70 22.20
N GLY A 358 -7.32 7.81 22.95
CA GLY A 358 -7.01 9.12 22.39
C GLY A 358 -5.61 9.16 21.76
N ALA A 359 -5.53 9.48 20.46
CA ALA A 359 -4.27 9.67 19.75
C ALA A 359 -4.02 11.16 19.50
N GLY A 360 -3.00 11.72 20.16
CA GLY A 360 -2.53 13.07 19.88
C GLY A 360 -1.66 13.10 18.61
N VAL A 361 -2.28 12.99 17.43
CA VAL A 361 -1.55 13.14 16.16
C VAL A 361 -1.75 14.55 15.63
N PRO A 362 -0.68 15.34 15.43
CA PRO A 362 -0.80 16.69 14.90
C PRO A 362 -1.33 16.70 13.47
N GLU A 363 -2.02 17.77 13.10
CA GLU A 363 -2.47 18.00 11.72
C GLU A 363 -1.29 18.06 10.75
N ALA A 364 -1.59 17.94 9.44
CA ALA A 364 -0.60 18.18 8.41
C ALA A 364 -0.04 19.60 8.53
N GLY A 365 1.29 19.73 8.49
CA GLY A 365 1.93 21.03 8.34
C GLY A 365 1.72 21.62 6.94
N PRO A 366 2.08 22.90 6.72
CA PRO A 366 2.02 23.50 5.38
C PRO A 366 2.91 22.75 4.38
N LEU A 367 2.65 22.98 3.09
CA LEU A 367 3.48 22.49 1.99
C LEU A 367 4.95 22.86 2.24
N ARG A 368 5.85 21.89 2.03
CA ARG A 368 7.30 22.06 2.17
C ARG A 368 7.97 22.19 0.82
N THR A 369 9.05 22.94 0.78
CA THR A 369 9.98 22.95 -0.35
C THR A 369 10.62 21.56 -0.48
N PRO A 370 10.65 20.97 -1.68
CA PRO A 370 11.28 19.68 -1.88
C PRO A 370 12.78 19.75 -1.57
N ASP A 371 13.32 18.69 -0.98
CA ASP A 371 14.73 18.56 -0.61
C ASP A 371 15.62 18.08 -1.77
N SER A 372 15.01 17.78 -2.92
CA SER A 372 15.66 17.36 -4.15
C SER A 372 14.89 17.85 -5.38
N ALA A 373 15.54 17.87 -6.54
CA ALA A 373 14.87 18.20 -7.79
C ALA A 373 13.88 17.09 -8.16
N LEU A 374 12.65 17.49 -8.49
CA LEU A 374 11.60 16.57 -8.91
C LEU A 374 11.44 16.62 -10.43
N VAL A 375 11.32 15.47 -11.06
CA VAL A 375 11.05 15.31 -12.49
C VAL A 375 9.75 14.53 -12.63
N PHE A 376 8.81 15.10 -13.39
CA PHE A 376 7.48 14.51 -13.64
C PHE A 376 7.28 14.15 -15.12
N ASP A 377 8.36 14.18 -15.90
CA ASP A 377 8.37 13.72 -17.28
C ASP A 377 8.03 12.23 -17.35
N ALA A 378 7.53 11.81 -18.53
CA ALA A 378 7.18 10.42 -18.79
C ALA A 378 8.41 9.52 -18.51
N PRO A 379 8.25 8.43 -17.75
CA PRO A 379 9.36 7.56 -17.41
C PRO A 379 9.90 6.86 -18.67
N THR A 380 11.19 6.60 -18.68
CA THR A 380 11.79 5.66 -19.62
C THR A 380 11.55 4.24 -19.13
N PHE A 381 11.00 3.38 -19.99
CA PHE A 381 10.85 1.96 -19.73
C PHE A 381 12.02 1.17 -20.34
N ASP A 382 12.30 -0.01 -19.79
CA ASP A 382 13.30 -0.92 -20.36
C ASP A 382 12.75 -1.57 -21.65
N GLY A 383 13.61 -1.75 -22.65
CA GLY A 383 13.24 -2.30 -23.96
C GLY A 383 13.32 -1.27 -25.10
N ASP A 384 12.69 -1.59 -26.22
CA ASP A 384 12.64 -0.71 -27.40
C ASP A 384 11.72 0.48 -27.16
N ALA A 385 12.12 1.67 -27.63
CA ALA A 385 11.37 2.91 -27.42
C ALA A 385 9.94 2.89 -28.02
N ASP A 386 9.75 2.14 -29.11
CA ASP A 386 8.44 1.94 -29.76
C ASP A 386 7.76 0.63 -29.33
N GLY A 387 8.31 -0.04 -28.31
CA GLY A 387 7.82 -1.30 -27.77
C GLY A 387 6.55 -1.16 -26.95
N LEU A 388 5.90 -2.30 -26.65
CA LEU A 388 4.78 -2.33 -25.71
C LEU A 388 5.29 -2.26 -24.27
N VAL A 389 4.59 -1.49 -23.43
CA VAL A 389 4.86 -1.42 -22.00
C VAL A 389 4.18 -2.58 -21.29
N LEU A 390 4.94 -3.37 -20.54
CA LEU A 390 4.40 -4.38 -19.62
C LEU A 390 4.04 -3.70 -18.30
N MET A 391 2.75 -3.75 -17.95
CA MET A 391 2.28 -3.40 -16.63
C MET A 391 2.07 -4.67 -15.81
N VAL A 392 2.73 -4.73 -14.65
CA VAL A 392 2.53 -5.82 -13.69
C VAL A 392 1.68 -5.28 -12.55
N TYR A 393 0.64 -6.03 -12.18
CA TYR A 393 -0.25 -5.68 -11.09
C TYR A 393 -0.45 -6.90 -10.18
N PRO A 394 -0.66 -6.69 -8.87
CA PRO A 394 -0.94 -7.78 -7.95
C PRO A 394 -2.31 -8.39 -8.23
N SER A 395 -2.42 -9.70 -8.05
CA SER A 395 -3.72 -10.37 -8.08
C SER A 395 -4.48 -10.09 -6.80
N SER A 396 -5.74 -9.65 -6.89
CA SER A 396 -6.63 -9.52 -5.73
C SER A 396 -6.89 -10.86 -5.01
N ARG A 397 -6.61 -11.99 -5.68
CA ARG A 397 -6.75 -13.34 -5.12
C ARG A 397 -5.49 -13.79 -4.37
N PHE A 398 -4.31 -13.46 -4.89
CA PHE A 398 -3.05 -14.02 -4.41
C PHE A 398 -2.15 -13.01 -3.69
N GLY A 399 -2.39 -11.72 -3.82
CA GLY A 399 -1.50 -10.69 -3.29
C GLY A 399 -0.08 -10.86 -3.82
N ASP A 400 0.88 -10.93 -2.92
CA ASP A 400 2.30 -11.18 -3.19
C ASP A 400 2.64 -12.67 -3.39
N GLY A 401 1.66 -13.57 -3.22
CA GLY A 401 1.81 -15.01 -3.35
C GLY A 401 2.37 -15.73 -2.12
N ALA A 402 2.97 -15.03 -1.15
CA ALA A 402 3.69 -15.65 -0.04
C ALA A 402 2.75 -16.45 0.90
N LEU A 403 1.58 -15.90 1.24
CA LEU A 403 0.61 -16.55 2.14
C LEU A 403 -0.58 -17.21 1.42
N ASN A 404 -0.79 -16.85 0.15
CA ASN A 404 -2.00 -17.20 -0.60
C ASN A 404 -1.74 -18.14 -1.78
N GLY A 405 -0.48 -18.29 -2.20
CA GLY A 405 -0.12 -19.07 -3.40
C GLY A 405 -0.46 -20.56 -3.32
N ASN A 406 -0.65 -21.11 -2.12
CA ASN A 406 -0.96 -22.53 -1.90
C ASN A 406 -2.41 -22.80 -1.46
N ARG A 407 -3.33 -21.84 -1.61
CA ARG A 407 -4.72 -21.98 -1.16
C ARG A 407 -5.62 -22.41 -2.33
N PRO A 408 -6.10 -23.66 -2.39
CA PRO A 408 -6.84 -24.17 -3.55
C PRO A 408 -8.14 -23.40 -3.81
N TRP A 409 -8.83 -22.93 -2.77
CA TRP A 409 -10.02 -22.10 -2.94
C TRP A 409 -9.74 -20.76 -3.63
N LEU A 410 -8.55 -20.17 -3.47
CA LEU A 410 -8.16 -18.94 -4.18
C LEU A 410 -7.79 -19.21 -5.64
N HIS A 411 -7.27 -20.41 -5.94
CA HIS A 411 -7.03 -20.86 -7.31
C HIS A 411 -8.32 -21.14 -8.08
N GLU A 412 -9.32 -21.69 -7.40
CA GLU A 412 -10.66 -21.96 -7.92
C GLU A 412 -11.52 -20.70 -7.99
N LEU A 413 -11.24 -19.68 -7.18
CA LEU A 413 -11.89 -18.37 -7.26
C LEU A 413 -11.55 -17.71 -8.62
N PRO A 414 -12.53 -17.45 -9.50
CA PRO A 414 -12.28 -16.81 -10.78
C PRO A 414 -11.80 -15.37 -10.58
N ASP A 415 -10.88 -14.93 -11.44
CA ASP A 415 -10.54 -13.52 -11.54
C ASP A 415 -11.80 -12.66 -11.78
N PRO A 416 -11.97 -11.52 -11.08
CA PRO A 416 -13.20 -10.74 -11.16
C PRO A 416 -13.50 -10.20 -12.55
N LEU A 417 -12.51 -10.06 -13.44
CA LEU A 417 -12.69 -9.56 -14.79
C LEU A 417 -12.69 -10.68 -15.84
N SER A 418 -11.55 -11.36 -15.99
CA SER A 418 -11.34 -12.39 -17.02
C SER A 418 -12.09 -13.68 -16.75
N LYS A 419 -12.54 -13.90 -15.51
CA LYS A 419 -13.14 -15.15 -15.02
C LYS A 419 -12.22 -16.37 -15.08
N ILE A 420 -10.94 -16.17 -15.39
CA ILE A 420 -9.93 -17.24 -15.47
C ILE A 420 -9.63 -17.77 -14.07
N THR A 421 -9.48 -19.09 -13.97
CA THR A 421 -9.05 -19.83 -12.77
C THR A 421 -7.77 -20.60 -13.09
N TRP A 422 -7.01 -20.99 -12.07
CA TRP A 422 -5.80 -21.84 -12.17
C TRP A 422 -4.66 -21.39 -13.12
N HIS A 423 -4.80 -20.24 -13.78
CA HIS A 423 -3.84 -19.71 -14.75
C HIS A 423 -3.61 -18.20 -14.53
N SER A 424 -2.44 -17.73 -14.99
CA SER A 424 -2.17 -16.33 -15.27
C SER A 424 -2.41 -16.04 -16.76
N TRP A 425 -2.64 -14.78 -17.10
CA TRP A 425 -2.87 -14.33 -18.48
C TRP A 425 -2.11 -13.02 -18.73
N VAL A 426 -2.05 -12.62 -20.00
CA VAL A 426 -1.58 -11.30 -20.42
C VAL A 426 -2.76 -10.57 -21.05
N GLU A 427 -3.06 -9.38 -20.56
CA GLU A 427 -4.12 -8.53 -21.12
C GLU A 427 -3.53 -7.67 -22.24
N VAL A 428 -4.13 -7.74 -23.43
CA VAL A 428 -3.70 -6.95 -24.60
C VAL A 428 -4.90 -6.20 -25.16
N HIS A 429 -4.75 -4.90 -25.40
CA HIS A 429 -5.80 -4.10 -26.02
C HIS A 429 -6.18 -4.68 -27.40
N PRO A 430 -7.49 -4.78 -27.76
CA PRO A 430 -7.92 -5.48 -28.98
C PRO A 430 -7.24 -5.01 -30.28
N ARG A 431 -7.08 -3.68 -30.46
CA ARG A 431 -6.36 -3.13 -31.63
C ARG A 431 -4.88 -3.52 -31.66
N THR A 432 -4.27 -3.67 -30.49
CA THR A 432 -2.87 -4.11 -30.37
C THR A 432 -2.76 -5.59 -30.69
N ALA A 433 -3.70 -6.41 -30.19
CA ALA A 433 -3.78 -7.83 -30.51
C ALA A 433 -3.94 -8.07 -32.02
N GLU A 434 -4.85 -7.35 -32.68
CA GLU A 434 -5.06 -7.40 -34.14
C GLU A 434 -3.79 -7.03 -34.91
N ARG A 435 -3.11 -5.94 -34.51
CA ARG A 435 -1.83 -5.52 -35.12
C ARG A 435 -0.72 -6.58 -34.97
N LEU A 436 -0.74 -7.32 -33.87
CA LEU A 436 0.24 -8.38 -33.58
C LEU A 436 -0.17 -9.76 -34.12
N GLY A 437 -1.39 -9.91 -34.64
CA GLY A 437 -1.93 -11.21 -35.07
C GLY A 437 -2.15 -12.20 -33.92
N LEU A 438 -2.54 -11.70 -32.74
CA LEU A 438 -2.85 -12.52 -31.57
C LEU A 438 -4.35 -12.91 -31.55
N GLU A 439 -4.64 -14.15 -31.17
CA GLU A 439 -5.98 -14.70 -30.97
C GLU A 439 -6.10 -15.29 -29.55
N GLU A 440 -7.32 -15.34 -28.99
CA GLU A 440 -7.63 -15.83 -27.63
C GLU A 440 -7.66 -17.35 -27.51
#